data_AF-A0A7Y7B7U2-F1
#
_entry.id   AF-A0A7Y7B7U2-F1
#
_cell.length_a   1.000
_cell.length_b   1.000
_cell.length_c   1.000
_cell.angle_alpha   90.00
_cell.angle_beta   90.00
_cell.angle_gamma   90.00
#
_symmetry.space_group_name_H-M   'P 1'
#
loop_
_entity.id
_entity.type
_entity.pdbx_description
1 polymer ?
#
loop_
_entity_poly.entity_id
_entity_poly.type
_entity_poly.pdbx_seq_one_letter_code
_entity_poly.pdbx_strand_id
1 'polypeptide(L)' 'MGMTERRLEDKGHPVTWEDGLPGFDRLQTFDKVGNRLAFLEPCDPS' A
#
# COMPACT_ATOMS: atom_id res chain seq x y z
N MET A 1 -5.31 -3.81 8.35
CA MET A 1 -4.83 -4.57 7.17
C MET A 1 -5.94 -4.58 6.13
N GLY A 2 -5.74 -3.84 5.04
CA GLY A 2 -6.71 -3.72 3.94
C GLY A 2 -6.68 -4.94 3.00
N MET A 3 -7.73 -5.14 2.22
CA MET A 3 -7.82 -6.27 1.25
C MET A 3 -6.75 -6.19 0.15
N THR A 4 -6.26 -4.98 -0.13
CA THR A 4 -5.23 -4.67 -1.13
C THR A 4 -3.88 -5.27 -0.74
N GLU A 5 -3.46 -5.05 0.50
CA GLU A 5 -2.21 -5.55 1.09
C GLU A 5 -2.11 -7.07 0.97
N ARG A 6 -3.12 -7.78 1.49
CA ARG A 6 -3.13 -9.24 1.53
C ARG A 6 -3.03 -9.86 0.14
N ARG A 7 -3.68 -9.26 -0.86
CA ARG A 7 -3.61 -9.72 -2.26
C ARG A 7 -2.23 -9.53 -2.89
N LEU A 8 -1.50 -8.49 -2.50
CA LEU A 8 -0.16 -8.23 -2.99
C LEU A 8 0.82 -9.23 -2.37
N GLU A 9 0.76 -9.42 -1.05
CA GLU A 9 1.61 -10.36 -0.32
C GLU A 9 1.39 -11.81 -0.78
N ASP A 10 0.14 -12.24 -0.96
CA ASP A 10 -0.20 -13.59 -1.48
C ASP A 10 0.37 -13.84 -2.89
N LYS A 11 0.65 -12.77 -3.65
CA LYS A 11 1.28 -12.83 -4.98
C LYS A 11 2.79 -12.63 -4.95
N GLY A 12 3.41 -12.58 -3.77
CA GLY A 12 4.85 -12.41 -3.59
C GLY A 12 5.33 -10.97 -3.78
N HIS A 13 4.43 -9.99 -3.69
CA HIS A 13 4.79 -8.57 -3.68
C HIS A 13 4.82 -8.08 -2.24
N PRO A 14 6.01 -7.91 -1.62
CA PRO A 14 6.10 -7.38 -0.28
C PRO A 14 5.57 -5.94 -0.25
N VAL A 15 4.94 -5.59 0.86
CA VAL A 15 4.26 -4.32 1.05
C VAL A 15 4.86 -3.59 2.25
N THR A 16 4.94 -2.27 2.14
CA THR A 16 5.34 -1.38 3.23
C THR A 16 4.25 -0.34 3.40
N TRP A 17 3.74 -0.21 4.63
CA TRP A 17 2.88 0.90 4.98
C TRP A 17 3.70 2.10 5.42
N GLU A 18 3.27 3.27 4.99
CA GLU A 18 3.86 4.54 5.36
C GLU A 18 2.76 5.48 5.84
N ASP A 19 2.93 5.96 7.07
CA ASP A 19 2.07 6.97 7.66
C ASP A 19 2.60 8.37 7.34
N GLY A 20 1.72 9.38 7.45
CA GLY A 20 2.12 10.80 7.33
C GLY A 20 1.63 11.51 6.07
N LEU A 21 0.74 10.88 5.29
CA LEU A 21 -0.07 11.57 4.29
C LEU A 21 -1.42 11.94 4.92
N PRO A 22 -1.73 13.24 5.16
CA PRO A 22 -2.98 13.61 5.80
C PRO A 22 -4.20 13.13 4.99
N GLY A 23 -5.10 12.40 5.65
CA GLY A 23 -6.33 11.86 5.06
C GLY A 23 -6.15 10.58 4.24
N PHE A 24 -4.94 10.01 4.17
CA PHE A 24 -4.69 8.76 3.46
C PHE A 24 -3.66 7.87 4.15
N ASP A 25 -3.95 6.58 4.20
CA ASP A 25 -2.96 5.56 4.47
C ASP A 25 -2.27 5.22 3.14
N ARG A 26 -0.94 5.19 3.14
CA ARG A 26 -0.15 4.90 1.95
C ARG A 26 0.50 3.52 2.06
N LEU A 27 0.19 2.66 1.08
CA LEU A 27 0.89 1.40 0.86
C LEU A 27 1.86 1.54 -0.30
N GLN A 28 3.07 0.98 -0.15
CA GLN A 28 4.10 0.90 -1.17
C GLN A 28 4.46 -0.54 -1.49
N THR A 29 4.75 -0.81 -2.76
CA THR A 29 5.29 -2.11 -3.23
C THR A 29 6.10 -1.92 -4.51
N PHE A 30 6.68 -3.00 -5.02
CA PHE A 30 7.40 -3.03 -6.30
C PHE A 30 6.75 -4.01 -7.27
N ASP A 31 6.68 -3.61 -8.54
CA ASP A 31 6.30 -4.52 -9.62
C ASP A 31 7.47 -5.47 -9.99
N LYS A 32 7.22 -6.36 -10.95
CA LYS A 32 8.21 -7.38 -11.35
C LYS A 32 9.45 -6.84 -12.03
N VAL A 33 9.42 -5.59 -12.51
CA VAL A 33 10.56 -4.94 -13.16
C VAL A 33 11.22 -3.89 -12.26
N GLY A 34 10.75 -3.77 -11.00
CA GLY A 34 11.34 -2.90 -9.99
C GLY A 34 10.76 -1.49 -9.93
N ASN A 35 9.64 -1.20 -10.61
CA ASN A 35 8.98 0.09 -10.45
C ASN A 35 8.29 0.17 -9.09
N ARG A 36 8.43 1.31 -8.41
CA ARG A 36 7.68 1.57 -7.18
C ARG A 36 6.24 1.92 -7.50
N LEU A 37 5.31 1.17 -6.91
CA LEU A 37 3.88 1.45 -6.93
C LEU A 37 3.45 1.96 -5.55
N ALA A 38 2.51 2.91 -5.54
CA ALA A 38 1.89 3.42 -4.31
C ALA A 38 0.37 3.36 -4.44
N PHE A 39 -0.28 2.84 -3.41
CA PHE A 39 -1.73 2.78 -3.27
C PHE A 39 -2.13 3.67 -2.10
N LEU A 40 -3.20 4.44 -2.28
CA LEU A 40 -3.74 5.32 -1.24
C LEU A 40 -5.13 4.80 -0.86
N GLU A 41 -5.32 4.52 0.43
CA GLU A 41 -6.63 4.27 1.00
C GLU A 41 -7.04 5.50 1.81
N PRO A 42 -8.22 6.09 1.58
CA PRO A 42 -8.73 7.17 2.43
C PRO A 42 -8.86 6.66 3.86
N CYS A 43 -8.22 7.32 4.81
CA CYS A 43 -8.54 7.14 6.22
C CYS A 43 -9.53 8.23 6.61
N ASP A 44 -10.69 7.82 7.14
CA ASP A 44 -11.76 8.75 7.51
C ASP A 44 -11.18 9.86 8.38
N PRO A 45 -11.36 11.14 8.02
CA PRO A 45 -11.00 12.24 8.89
C PRO A 45 -12.04 12.25 10.02
N SER A 46 -11.72 11.59 11.13
CA SER A 46 -12.45 11.73 12.40
C SER A 46 -12.48 13.18 12.86
#